data_AF-T1F167-F1
#
_entry.id   AF-T1F167-F1
#
_cell.length_a   1.000
_cell.length_b   1.000
_cell.length_c   1.000
_cell.angle_alpha   90.00
_cell.angle_beta   90.00
_cell.angle_gamma   90.00
#
_symmetry.space_group_name_H-M   'P 1'
#
loop_
_entity.id
_entity.type
_entity.pdbx_description
1 polymer ?
#
loop_
_entity_poly.entity_id
_entity_poly.type
_entity_poly.pdbx_seq_one_letter_code
_entity_poly.pdbx_strand_id
1 'polypeptide(L)'
;MVHARPSPIFLKFEQCEECPGKLNVENNLRAIFEEAVISIDNTISFYQWSHDDNRSSLISVQDTVDSFIERFSQKLDELSSHHYISKEQLKYLSDSKENLKNSECIALMDFAENYSVIIQDAIQSQHWSNTQVTLHPIVLYYRDDENLSVKSVCMISDCLDHNVFAVYEDFGLKAEWHFFATSHGKSPCDGIGGTTKRLVASINKKSDIERQRFLHIR
;
A
#
# COMPACT_ATOMS: atom_id res chain seq x y z
N MET A 1 -8.15 -22.56 -11.08
CA MET A 1 -8.24 -22.86 -9.64
C MET A 1 -7.41 -21.80 -8.92
N VAL A 2 -8.08 -20.86 -8.27
CA VAL A 2 -7.45 -19.72 -7.62
C VAL A 2 -6.77 -20.22 -6.35
N HIS A 3 -5.45 -20.37 -6.39
CA HIS A 3 -4.65 -20.50 -5.18
C HIS A 3 -4.11 -19.11 -4.83
N ALA A 4 -5.00 -18.22 -4.37
CA ALA A 4 -4.56 -17.15 -3.50
C ALA A 4 -4.11 -17.84 -2.21
N ARG A 5 -2.80 -18.00 -2.03
CA ARG A 5 -2.25 -18.35 -0.72
C ARG A 5 -2.10 -17.04 0.03
N PRO A 6 -3.04 -16.65 0.92
CA PRO A 6 -2.72 -15.60 1.88
C PRO A 6 -1.55 -16.14 2.70
N SER A 7 -0.39 -15.50 2.62
CA SER A 7 0.71 -15.82 3.54
C SER A 7 0.20 -15.51 4.95
N PRO A 8 0.04 -16.50 5.83
CA PRO A 8 -0.48 -16.28 7.17
C PRO A 8 0.71 -15.94 8.06
N ILE A 9 1.27 -14.74 7.92
CA ILE A 9 2.21 -14.20 8.89
C ILE A 9 1.67 -12.83 9.31
N PHE A 10 0.70 -12.85 10.21
CA PHE A 10 0.29 -11.68 10.96
C PHE A 10 1.34 -11.43 12.05
N LEU A 11 2.31 -10.56 11.77
CA LEU A 11 3.30 -10.10 12.74
C LEU A 11 2.74 -8.91 13.50
N LYS A 12 2.24 -9.16 14.71
CA LYS A 12 1.90 -8.12 15.71
C LYS A 12 3.17 -7.64 16.42
N PHE A 13 3.07 -6.53 17.15
CA PHE A 13 3.89 -6.30 18.35
C PHE A 13 4.04 -7.63 19.13
N GLU A 14 5.20 -7.87 19.75
CA GLU A 14 5.50 -9.04 20.63
C GLU A 14 6.16 -10.28 19.97
N GLN A 15 6.75 -10.20 18.77
CA GLN A 15 7.48 -11.35 18.17
C GLN A 15 9.01 -11.20 18.07
N CYS A 16 9.58 -10.17 18.68
CA CYS A 16 11.03 -10.05 18.90
C CYS A 16 11.29 -10.00 20.41
N GLU A 17 12.32 -10.69 20.89
CA GLU A 17 12.68 -10.74 22.33
C GLU A 17 12.96 -9.33 22.91
N GLU A 18 13.36 -8.39 22.06
CA GLU A 18 13.61 -6.98 22.43
C GLU A 18 12.46 -6.04 22.07
N CYS A 19 11.35 -6.54 21.50
CA CYS A 19 10.22 -5.70 21.15
C CYS A 19 9.57 -5.18 22.44
N PRO A 20 9.35 -3.87 22.60
CA PRO A 20 8.65 -3.36 23.78
C PRO A 20 7.23 -3.94 23.87
N GLY A 21 6.61 -4.31 22.75
CA GLY A 21 5.21 -4.74 22.75
C GLY A 21 4.26 -3.56 22.94
N LYS A 22 2.98 -3.76 22.62
CA LYS A 22 1.99 -2.66 22.61
C LYS A 22 1.86 -2.01 23.98
N LEU A 23 1.80 -2.82 25.03
CA LEU A 23 1.62 -2.33 26.41
C LEU A 23 2.79 -1.47 26.89
N ASN A 24 4.04 -1.84 26.60
CA ASN A 24 5.17 -0.99 27.01
C ASN A 24 5.24 0.30 26.18
N VAL A 25 4.81 0.28 24.90
CA VAL A 25 4.67 1.51 24.11
C VAL A 25 3.65 2.44 24.76
N GLU A 26 2.48 1.92 25.14
CA GLU A 26 1.46 2.70 25.84
C GLU A 26 1.97 3.25 27.16
N ASN A 27 2.62 2.43 27.99
CA ASN A 27 3.19 2.85 29.28
C ASN A 27 4.27 3.93 29.11
N ASN A 28 5.16 3.79 28.13
CA ASN A 28 6.17 4.79 27.83
C ASN A 28 5.55 6.11 27.38
N LEU A 29 4.50 6.06 26.55
CA LEU A 29 3.79 7.26 26.13
C LEU A 29 3.08 7.94 27.32
N ARG A 30 2.44 7.16 28.21
CA ARG A 30 1.84 7.69 29.45
C ARG A 30 2.87 8.39 30.31
N ALA A 31 4.05 7.77 30.52
CA ALA A 31 5.14 8.36 31.27
C ALA A 31 5.63 9.68 30.65
N ILE A 32 5.76 9.76 29.32
CA ILE A 32 6.12 11.01 28.62
C ILE A 32 5.10 12.12 28.86
N PHE A 33 3.80 11.80 28.82
CA PHE A 33 2.75 12.80 29.11
C PHE A 33 2.75 13.22 30.59
N GLU A 34 2.98 12.28 31.51
CA GLU A 34 3.10 12.56 32.94
C GLU A 34 4.32 13.45 33.26
N GLU A 35 5.48 13.17 32.66
CA GLU A 35 6.68 14.01 32.75
C GLU A 35 6.44 15.43 32.20
N ALA A 36 5.59 15.56 31.18
CA ALA A 36 5.15 16.85 30.65
C ALA A 36 4.06 17.52 31.51
N VAL A 37 3.67 16.93 32.65
CA VAL A 37 2.62 17.41 33.56
C VAL A 37 1.25 17.50 32.87
N ILE A 38 0.97 16.54 31.97
CA ILE A 38 -0.31 16.39 31.27
C ILE A 38 -0.99 15.12 31.77
N SER A 39 -2.17 15.27 32.38
CA SER A 39 -2.98 14.14 32.85
C SER A 39 -3.53 13.32 31.67
N ILE A 40 -3.66 12.02 31.86
CA ILE A 40 -4.27 11.10 30.87
C ILE A 40 -5.73 11.47 30.56
N ASP A 41 -6.42 12.12 31.50
CA ASP A 41 -7.81 12.58 31.34
C ASP A 41 -7.90 13.94 30.63
N ASN A 42 -6.77 14.63 30.39
CA ASN A 42 -6.80 15.90 29.69
C ASN A 42 -7.23 15.70 28.23
N THR A 43 -8.05 16.62 27.75
CA THR A 43 -8.44 16.67 26.34
C THR A 43 -7.34 17.31 25.52
N ILE A 44 -6.89 16.62 24.48
CA ILE A 44 -5.97 17.12 23.46
C ILE A 44 -6.70 17.25 22.12
N SER A 45 -6.17 18.11 21.26
CA SER A 45 -6.67 18.28 19.88
C SER A 45 -5.59 17.87 18.90
N PHE A 46 -5.92 17.01 17.93
CA PHE A 46 -5.00 16.56 16.89
C PHE A 46 -5.72 16.41 15.55
N TYR A 47 -4.96 16.35 14.47
CA TYR A 47 -5.51 16.14 13.13
C TYR A 47 -5.38 14.68 12.71
N GLN A 48 -6.40 14.14 12.05
CA GLN A 48 -6.33 12.83 11.39
C GLN A 48 -7.09 12.84 10.07
N TRP A 49 -6.66 11.98 9.14
CA TRP A 49 -7.44 11.71 7.93
C TRP A 49 -8.62 10.81 8.26
N SER A 50 -9.82 11.25 7.86
CA SER A 50 -11.05 10.47 7.87
C SER A 50 -11.40 10.07 6.45
N HIS A 51 -11.95 8.87 6.30
CA HIS A 51 -12.45 8.35 5.04
C HIS A 51 -13.98 8.25 5.16
N ASP A 52 -14.70 9.16 4.51
CA ASP A 52 -16.11 8.95 4.19
C ASP A 52 -16.22 8.25 2.82
N ASP A 53 -17.41 7.70 2.49
CA ASP A 53 -17.61 6.82 1.33
C ASP A 53 -17.10 7.39 -0.01
N ASN A 54 -16.90 8.71 -0.13
CA ASN A 54 -16.45 9.36 -1.36
C ASN A 54 -15.30 10.36 -1.21
N ARG A 55 -14.79 10.64 -0.01
CA ARG A 55 -13.75 11.67 0.20
C ARG A 55 -12.88 11.40 1.43
N SER A 56 -11.56 11.45 1.21
CA SER A 56 -10.58 11.58 2.29
C SER A 56 -10.47 13.05 2.69
N SER A 57 -10.67 13.36 3.97
CA SER A 57 -10.53 14.73 4.51
C SER A 57 -9.72 14.75 5.79
N LEU A 58 -8.94 15.81 5.99
CA LEU A 58 -8.21 16.05 7.23
C LEU A 58 -9.16 16.69 8.23
N ILE A 59 -9.47 15.99 9.31
CA ILE A 59 -10.37 16.46 10.37
C ILE A 59 -9.59 16.77 11.64
N SER A 60 -10.10 17.74 12.42
CA SER A 60 -9.64 17.97 13.79
C SER A 60 -10.46 17.10 14.74
N VAL A 61 -9.78 16.41 15.64
CA VAL A 61 -10.37 15.52 16.63
C VAL A 61 -9.93 15.99 18.01
N GLN A 62 -10.88 16.01 18.93
CA GLN A 62 -10.61 16.23 20.35
C GLN A 62 -10.87 14.94 21.10
N ASP A 63 -9.91 14.50 21.89
CA ASP A 63 -10.07 13.33 22.76
C ASP A 63 -9.13 13.40 23.96
N THR A 64 -9.34 12.52 24.93
CA THR A 64 -8.44 12.32 26.05
C THR A 64 -7.05 11.86 25.58
N VAL A 65 -6.02 12.22 26.35
CA VAL A 65 -4.66 11.72 26.16
C VAL A 65 -4.66 10.18 26.17
N ASP A 66 -5.42 9.57 27.08
CA ASP A 66 -5.56 8.12 27.20
C ASP A 66 -6.04 7.47 25.89
N SER A 67 -7.19 7.91 25.38
CA SER A 67 -7.77 7.40 24.14
C SER A 67 -6.89 7.70 22.92
N PHE A 68 -6.14 8.81 22.93
CA PHE A 68 -5.13 9.08 21.91
C PHE A 68 -3.99 8.05 21.95
N ILE A 69 -3.44 7.75 23.12
CA ILE A 69 -2.35 6.79 23.29
C ILE A 69 -2.79 5.41 22.79
N GLU A 70 -3.97 4.93 23.17
CA GLU A 70 -4.50 3.64 22.72
C GLU A 70 -4.63 3.56 21.19
N ARG A 71 -5.21 4.61 20.57
CA ARG A 71 -5.34 4.67 19.11
C ARG A 71 -3.99 4.77 18.40
N PHE A 72 -3.08 5.58 18.92
CA PHE A 72 -1.75 5.73 18.35
C PHE A 72 -0.97 4.41 18.40
N SER A 73 -0.97 3.74 19.55
CA SER A 73 -0.34 2.43 19.73
C SER A 73 -0.97 1.36 18.85
N GLN A 74 -2.29 1.37 18.69
CA GLN A 74 -2.97 0.49 17.74
C GLN A 74 -2.54 0.75 16.29
N LYS A 75 -2.43 2.01 15.87
CA LYS A 75 -1.96 2.34 14.51
C LYS A 75 -0.49 2.01 14.29
N LEU A 76 0.34 2.11 15.32
CA LEU A 76 1.72 1.65 15.28
C LEU A 76 1.81 0.12 15.10
N ASP A 77 0.93 -0.64 15.75
CA ASP A 77 0.87 -2.11 15.61
C ASP A 77 0.57 -2.49 14.17
N GLU A 78 -0.50 -1.93 13.62
CA GLU A 78 -0.91 -2.14 12.24
C GLU A 78 0.19 -1.74 11.23
N LEU A 79 0.90 -0.63 11.50
CA LEU A 79 2.02 -0.18 10.66
C LEU A 79 3.19 -1.16 10.71
N SER A 80 3.48 -1.76 11.87
CA SER A 80 4.56 -2.72 12.04
C SER A 80 4.31 -3.99 11.21
N SER A 81 3.08 -4.52 11.25
CA SER A 81 2.66 -5.66 10.42
C SER A 81 2.77 -5.32 8.93
N HIS A 82 2.29 -4.13 8.54
CA HIS A 82 2.35 -3.67 7.15
C HIS A 82 3.78 -3.54 6.65
N HIS A 83 4.68 -2.97 7.45
CA HIS A 83 6.09 -2.81 7.10
C HIS A 83 6.77 -4.16 6.90
N TYR A 84 6.54 -5.12 7.80
CA TYR A 84 7.08 -6.47 7.65
C TYR A 84 6.57 -7.15 6.38
N ILE A 85 5.25 -7.16 6.16
CA ILE A 85 4.63 -7.76 4.98
C ILE A 85 5.22 -7.15 3.71
N SER A 86 5.34 -5.81 3.65
CA SER A 86 5.95 -5.11 2.53
C SER A 86 7.40 -5.56 2.29
N LYS A 87 8.19 -5.76 3.35
CA LYS A 87 9.59 -6.19 3.24
C LYS A 87 9.72 -7.62 2.72
N GLU A 88 8.92 -8.55 3.26
CA GLU A 88 8.92 -9.95 2.80
C GLU A 88 8.42 -10.07 1.37
N GLN A 89 7.40 -9.30 0.99
CA GLN A 89 6.91 -9.28 -0.38
C GLN A 89 7.95 -8.73 -1.37
N LEU A 90 8.69 -7.68 -0.99
CA LEU A 90 9.80 -7.16 -1.80
C LEU A 90 10.93 -8.18 -1.96
N LYS A 91 11.29 -8.86 -0.86
CA LYS A 91 12.28 -9.95 -0.90
C LYS A 91 11.82 -11.05 -1.85
N TYR A 92 10.56 -11.47 -1.74
CA TYR A 92 9.98 -12.48 -2.63
C TYR A 92 10.02 -12.06 -4.11
N LEU A 93 9.76 -10.78 -4.43
CA LEU A 93 9.92 -10.26 -5.79
C LEU A 93 11.38 -10.32 -6.26
N SER A 94 12.34 -9.93 -5.42
CA SER A 94 13.77 -10.01 -5.74
C SER A 94 14.18 -11.46 -6.05
N ASP A 95 13.82 -12.38 -5.16
CA ASP A 95 14.11 -13.81 -5.31
C ASP A 95 13.45 -14.38 -6.59
N SER A 96 12.23 -13.93 -6.91
CA SER A 96 11.51 -14.35 -8.12
C SER A 96 12.18 -13.84 -9.39
N LYS A 97 12.68 -12.60 -9.40
CA LYS A 97 13.45 -12.01 -10.52
C LYS A 97 14.77 -12.76 -10.74
N GLU A 98 15.47 -13.09 -9.67
CA GLU A 98 16.75 -13.82 -9.73
C GLU A 98 16.57 -15.23 -10.28
N ASN A 99 15.50 -15.92 -9.90
CA ASN A 99 15.22 -17.31 -10.31
C ASN A 99 14.32 -17.41 -11.55
N LEU A 100 14.06 -16.30 -12.25
CA LEU A 100 13.19 -16.25 -13.41
C LEU A 100 13.77 -17.07 -14.58
N LYS A 101 12.94 -17.92 -15.19
CA LYS A 101 13.31 -18.77 -16.34
C LYS A 101 13.01 -18.09 -17.68
N ASN A 102 13.64 -18.56 -18.77
CA ASN A 102 13.46 -18.01 -20.12
C ASN A 102 12.05 -18.17 -20.70
N SER A 103 11.27 -19.13 -20.21
CA SER A 103 9.87 -19.31 -20.60
C SER A 103 8.88 -18.56 -19.72
N GLU A 104 9.35 -17.79 -18.73
CA GLU A 104 8.52 -17.14 -17.72
C GLU A 104 8.76 -15.63 -17.76
N CYS A 105 7.76 -14.86 -17.34
CA CYS A 105 7.92 -13.43 -17.13
C CYS A 105 7.18 -12.97 -15.88
N ILE A 106 7.65 -11.86 -15.31
CA ILE A 106 6.99 -11.20 -14.18
C ILE A 106 6.40 -9.90 -14.69
N ALA A 107 5.07 -9.80 -14.67
CA ALA A 107 4.34 -8.59 -14.99
C ALA A 107 4.01 -7.82 -13.72
N LEU A 108 4.76 -6.76 -13.47
CA LEU A 108 4.59 -5.90 -12.31
C LEU A 108 3.60 -4.78 -12.67
N MET A 109 2.50 -4.67 -11.94
CA MET A 109 1.35 -3.83 -12.30
C MET A 109 0.89 -2.98 -11.12
N ASP A 110 0.47 -1.74 -11.36
CA ASP A 110 -0.32 -0.98 -10.36
C ASP A 110 -1.82 -1.22 -10.61
N PHE A 111 -2.67 -0.68 -9.74
CA PHE A 111 -4.10 -0.60 -10.03
C PHE A 111 -4.35 0.17 -11.32
N ALA A 112 -5.37 -0.27 -12.03
CA ALA A 112 -5.79 0.37 -13.25
C ALA A 112 -6.40 1.75 -12.94
N GLU A 113 -6.12 2.73 -13.80
CA GLU A 113 -6.62 4.09 -13.64
C GLU A 113 -7.58 4.44 -14.78
N ASN A 114 -8.75 4.99 -14.42
CA ASN A 114 -9.67 5.52 -15.42
C ASN A 114 -9.12 6.85 -15.97
N TYR A 115 -8.84 6.85 -17.27
CA TYR A 115 -8.47 8.02 -18.02
C TYR A 115 -9.67 8.51 -18.85
N SER A 116 -10.06 9.77 -18.65
CA SER A 116 -11.03 10.41 -19.54
C SER A 116 -10.31 10.88 -20.79
N VAL A 117 -10.67 10.31 -21.95
CA VAL A 117 -10.06 10.64 -23.23
C VAL A 117 -10.44 12.06 -23.62
N ILE A 118 -9.45 12.95 -23.66
CA ILE A 118 -9.61 14.32 -24.13
C ILE A 118 -9.08 14.38 -25.56
N ILE A 119 -9.97 14.71 -26.50
CA ILE A 119 -9.59 14.93 -27.90
C ILE A 119 -9.00 16.34 -28.01
N GLN A 120 -7.82 16.48 -28.62
CA GLN A 120 -7.25 17.80 -28.93
C GLN A 120 -8.18 18.53 -29.92
N ASP A 121 -8.40 19.83 -29.70
CA ASP A 121 -9.31 20.68 -30.49
C ASP A 121 -10.79 20.26 -30.47
N ALA A 122 -11.23 19.57 -29.41
CA ALA A 122 -12.63 19.20 -29.20
C ALA A 122 -13.59 20.41 -29.14
N ILE A 123 -14.77 20.26 -29.74
CA ILE A 123 -15.85 21.26 -29.64
C ILE A 123 -16.34 21.40 -28.19
N GLN A 124 -16.82 22.59 -27.81
CA GLN A 124 -17.24 22.88 -26.42
C GLN A 124 -18.30 21.91 -25.87
N SER A 125 -19.16 21.34 -26.72
CA SER A 125 -20.17 20.36 -26.28
C SER A 125 -19.57 19.01 -25.86
N GLN A 126 -18.34 18.69 -26.29
CA GLN A 126 -17.67 17.44 -25.91
C GLN A 126 -17.15 17.44 -24.47
N HIS A 127 -17.08 18.60 -23.80
CA HIS A 127 -16.68 18.71 -22.40
C HIS A 127 -17.55 17.89 -21.43
N TRP A 128 -18.75 17.48 -21.85
CA TRP A 128 -19.69 16.69 -21.04
C TRP A 128 -19.80 15.22 -21.48
N SER A 129 -19.04 14.78 -22.48
CA SER A 129 -19.19 13.45 -23.12
C SER A 129 -17.87 12.71 -23.33
N ASN A 130 -16.90 12.88 -22.42
CA ASN A 130 -15.61 12.20 -22.54
C ASN A 130 -15.78 10.69 -22.30
N THR A 131 -15.34 9.88 -23.26
CA THR A 131 -15.20 8.43 -23.07
C THR A 131 -14.11 8.16 -22.06
N GLN A 132 -14.37 7.28 -21.10
CA GLN A 132 -13.34 6.78 -20.19
C GLN A 132 -12.75 5.48 -20.72
N VAL A 133 -11.46 5.31 -20.52
CA VAL A 133 -10.72 4.07 -20.75
C VAL A 133 -9.91 3.76 -19.50
N THR A 134 -9.62 2.48 -19.29
CA THR A 134 -8.77 2.03 -18.20
C THR A 134 -7.34 1.86 -18.70
N LEU A 135 -6.40 2.49 -18.00
CA LEU A 135 -4.97 2.34 -18.24
C LEU A 135 -4.38 1.33 -17.26
N HIS A 136 -3.71 0.31 -17.79
CA HIS A 136 -2.95 -0.67 -17.04
C HIS A 136 -1.46 -0.45 -17.27
N PRO A 137 -0.76 0.31 -16.41
CA PRO A 137 0.69 0.42 -16.47
C PRO A 137 1.34 -0.88 -15.96
N ILE A 138 2.25 -1.44 -16.76
CA ILE A 138 2.88 -2.73 -16.51
C ILE A 138 4.37 -2.64 -16.77
N VAL A 139 5.18 -3.17 -15.87
CA VAL A 139 6.60 -3.39 -16.05
C VAL A 139 6.83 -4.89 -16.15
N LEU A 140 7.27 -5.34 -17.31
CA LEU A 140 7.58 -6.74 -17.58
C LEU A 140 9.06 -6.99 -17.29
N TYR A 141 9.35 -7.94 -16.40
CA TYR A 141 10.66 -8.54 -16.24
C TYR A 141 10.67 -9.89 -16.95
N TYR A 142 11.69 -10.16 -17.75
CA TYR A 142 11.85 -11.41 -18.49
C TYR A 142 13.33 -11.72 -18.66
N ARG A 143 13.66 -12.96 -19.00
CA ARG A 143 15.04 -13.32 -19.36
C ARG A 143 15.26 -13.11 -20.84
N ASP A 144 16.32 -12.37 -21.16
CA ASP A 144 16.88 -12.25 -22.50
C ASP A 144 18.27 -12.91 -22.43
N ASP A 145 18.34 -14.14 -22.92
CA ASP A 145 19.45 -15.07 -22.66
C ASP A 145 19.74 -15.25 -21.16
N GLU A 146 20.92 -14.85 -20.69
CA GLU A 146 21.33 -14.94 -19.28
C GLU A 146 20.98 -13.67 -18.48
N ASN A 147 20.53 -12.60 -19.15
CA ASN A 147 20.30 -11.30 -18.53
C ASN A 147 18.84 -11.13 -18.12
N LEU A 148 18.61 -10.47 -16.99
CA LEU A 148 17.29 -10.00 -16.60
C LEU A 148 17.00 -8.68 -17.34
N SER A 149 16.02 -8.70 -18.23
CA SER A 149 15.60 -7.57 -19.04
C SER A 149 14.28 -7.00 -18.56
N VAL A 150 14.07 -5.69 -18.82
CA VAL A 150 12.88 -4.94 -18.39
C VAL A 150 12.24 -4.25 -19.57
N LYS A 151 10.90 -4.31 -19.64
CA LYS A 151 10.11 -3.54 -20.60
C LYS A 151 8.87 -2.95 -19.94
N SER A 152 8.69 -1.64 -20.06
CA SER A 152 7.47 -0.96 -19.61
C SER A 152 6.46 -0.91 -20.75
N VAL A 153 5.22 -1.29 -20.47
CA VAL A 153 4.08 -1.23 -21.38
C VAL A 153 2.88 -0.62 -20.67
N CYS A 154 1.99 0.02 -21.41
CA CYS A 154 0.70 0.48 -20.91
C CYS A 154 -0.38 -0.15 -21.78
N MET A 155 -1.25 -0.96 -21.18
CA MET A 155 -2.41 -1.50 -21.87
C MET A 155 -3.61 -0.58 -21.66
N ILE A 156 -4.45 -0.49 -22.68
CA ILE A 156 -5.65 0.36 -22.69
C ILE A 156 -6.84 -0.58 -22.86
N SER A 157 -7.77 -0.55 -21.92
CA SER A 157 -9.02 -1.32 -21.96
C SER A 157 -10.23 -0.37 -21.95
N ASP A 158 -11.31 -0.75 -22.59
CA ASP A 158 -12.62 -0.10 -22.49
C ASP A 158 -13.42 -0.59 -21.26
N CYS A 159 -12.93 -1.61 -20.56
CA CYS A 159 -13.49 -2.10 -19.31
C CYS A 159 -13.18 -1.13 -18.15
N LEU A 160 -14.21 -0.54 -17.55
CA LEU A 160 -14.07 0.42 -16.43
C LEU A 160 -14.10 -0.24 -15.04
N ASP A 161 -14.21 -1.57 -14.99
CA ASP A 161 -14.20 -2.31 -13.74
C ASP A 161 -12.77 -2.48 -13.22
N HIS A 162 -12.54 -2.09 -11.96
CA HIS A 162 -11.21 -2.14 -11.31
C HIS A 162 -11.02 -3.35 -10.39
N ASN A 163 -11.85 -4.36 -10.55
CA ASN A 163 -11.77 -5.57 -9.73
C ASN A 163 -10.75 -6.56 -10.33
N VAL A 164 -10.34 -7.52 -9.51
CA VAL A 164 -9.34 -8.52 -9.94
C VAL A 164 -9.83 -9.31 -11.17
N PHE A 165 -11.14 -9.58 -11.28
CA PHE A 165 -11.72 -10.32 -12.40
C PHE A 165 -11.63 -9.56 -13.72
N ALA A 166 -11.87 -8.25 -13.71
CA ALA A 166 -11.75 -7.40 -14.89
C ALA A 166 -10.32 -7.43 -15.46
N VAL A 167 -9.33 -7.39 -14.57
CA VAL A 167 -7.92 -7.58 -14.94
C VAL A 167 -7.74 -8.97 -15.60
N TYR A 168 -8.21 -10.06 -15.00
CA TYR A 168 -8.11 -11.39 -15.63
C TYR A 168 -8.73 -11.46 -17.04
N GLU A 169 -9.90 -10.86 -17.23
CA GLU A 169 -10.58 -10.84 -18.53
C GLU A 169 -9.82 -9.98 -19.55
N ASP A 170 -9.31 -8.80 -19.14
CA ASP A 170 -8.53 -7.90 -20.00
C ASP A 170 -7.25 -8.58 -20.53
N PHE A 171 -6.54 -9.35 -19.69
CA PHE A 171 -5.33 -10.03 -20.13
C PHE A 171 -5.61 -11.34 -20.86
N GLY A 172 -6.65 -12.09 -20.50
CA GLY A 172 -6.92 -13.41 -21.05
C GLY A 172 -5.78 -14.42 -20.81
N LEU A 173 -4.86 -14.12 -19.89
CA LEU A 173 -3.66 -14.91 -19.62
C LEU A 173 -3.84 -15.76 -18.37
N LYS A 174 -3.35 -17.01 -18.44
CA LYS A 174 -3.21 -17.86 -17.27
C LYS A 174 -1.94 -17.46 -16.53
N ALA A 175 -2.07 -17.00 -15.29
CA ALA A 175 -0.94 -16.53 -14.50
C ALA A 175 -1.14 -16.78 -13.00
N GLU A 176 -0.03 -16.78 -12.24
CA GLU A 176 0.01 -16.85 -10.78
C GLU A 176 0.06 -15.43 -10.20
N TRP A 177 -0.97 -15.07 -9.43
CA TRP A 177 -1.15 -13.69 -8.95
C TRP A 177 -0.60 -13.52 -7.54
N HIS A 178 0.33 -12.57 -7.37
CA HIS A 178 0.90 -12.21 -6.08
C HIS A 178 0.47 -10.78 -5.70
N PHE A 179 -0.43 -10.68 -4.73
CA PHE A 179 -0.92 -9.39 -4.25
C PHE A 179 0.03 -8.81 -3.21
N PHE A 180 0.46 -7.57 -3.45
CA PHE A 180 1.27 -6.81 -2.52
C PHE A 180 0.37 -5.99 -1.62
N ALA A 181 0.79 -5.82 -0.36
CA ALA A 181 0.17 -4.86 0.54
C ALA A 181 0.21 -3.49 -0.14
N THR A 182 -0.92 -2.78 -0.14
CA THR A 182 -1.06 -1.48 -0.77
C THR A 182 0.02 -0.53 -0.26
N SER A 183 1.01 -0.24 -1.10
CA SER A 183 2.18 0.57 -0.73
C SER A 183 1.91 2.08 -0.83
N HIS A 184 0.73 2.46 -1.32
CA HIS A 184 0.29 3.85 -1.53
C HIS A 184 0.13 4.68 -0.24
N GLY A 185 0.52 4.15 0.93
CA GLY A 185 0.05 4.76 2.18
C GLY A 185 -1.47 4.81 2.20
N LYS A 186 -2.06 3.73 1.68
CA LYS A 186 -3.46 3.35 1.79
C LYS A 186 -3.49 2.11 2.65
N SER A 187 -3.25 2.29 3.94
CA SER A 187 -3.44 1.23 4.95
C SER A 187 -4.54 1.70 5.90
N PRO A 188 -5.14 0.82 6.73
CA PRO A 188 -6.05 1.27 7.78
C PRO A 188 -5.44 2.35 8.70
N CYS A 189 -4.13 2.63 8.61
CA CYS A 189 -3.39 3.56 9.44
C CYS A 189 -3.33 5.00 8.89
N ASP A 190 -4.01 5.35 7.80
CA ASP A 190 -3.85 6.65 7.12
C ASP A 190 -4.27 7.87 7.95
N GLY A 191 -4.99 7.67 9.06
CA GLY A 191 -5.27 8.69 10.07
C GLY A 191 -4.01 9.13 10.83
N ILE A 192 -3.99 8.95 12.15
CA ILE A 192 -2.82 9.27 12.99
C ILE A 192 -1.53 8.57 12.49
N GLY A 193 -1.66 7.33 12.00
CA GLY A 193 -0.54 6.53 11.51
C GLY A 193 0.10 7.05 10.22
N GLY A 194 -0.57 7.88 9.41
CA GLY A 194 -0.01 8.47 8.19
C GLY A 194 1.10 9.49 8.49
N THR A 195 0.99 10.24 9.59
CA THR A 195 2.05 11.15 10.07
C THR A 195 3.20 10.36 10.66
N THR A 196 2.90 9.35 11.48
CA THR A 196 3.90 8.42 12.03
C THR A 196 4.70 7.73 10.92
N LYS A 197 4.02 7.25 9.87
CA LYS A 197 4.66 6.65 8.70
C LYS A 197 5.65 7.59 8.02
N ARG A 198 5.31 8.88 7.88
CA ARG A 198 6.21 9.90 7.32
C ARG A 198 7.43 10.14 8.20
N LEU A 199 7.24 10.22 9.52
CA LEU A 199 8.35 10.40 10.47
C LEU A 199 9.26 9.18 10.49
N VAL A 200 8.70 7.97 10.61
CA VAL A 200 9.46 6.72 10.56
C VAL A 200 10.22 6.58 9.24
N ALA A 201 9.58 6.86 8.11
CA ALA A 201 10.25 6.87 6.80
C ALA A 201 11.36 7.93 6.72
N SER A 202 11.19 9.10 7.34
CA SER A 202 12.21 10.15 7.36
C SER A 202 13.44 9.77 8.20
N ILE A 203 13.24 9.01 9.29
CA ILE A 203 14.30 8.47 10.14
C ILE A 203 14.99 7.28 9.46
N ASN A 204 14.22 6.44 8.75
CA ASN A 204 14.69 5.25 8.04
C ASN A 204 15.23 5.51 6.62
N LYS A 205 15.60 6.75 6.26
CA LYS A 205 16.16 7.15 4.93
C LYS A 205 17.53 6.50 4.57
N LYS A 206 17.80 5.27 5.01
CA LYS A 206 18.95 4.44 4.62
C LYS A 206 18.59 3.11 3.95
N SER A 207 17.32 2.80 3.68
CA SER A 207 16.96 1.59 2.92
C SER A 207 15.88 1.86 1.88
N ASP A 208 16.16 1.46 0.65
CA ASP A 208 15.44 1.74 -0.59
C ASP A 208 13.94 1.37 -0.55
N ILE A 209 13.16 2.18 -1.26
CA ILE A 209 11.70 2.09 -1.39
C ILE A 209 11.39 1.60 -2.82
N GLU A 210 11.07 0.32 -2.97
CA GLU A 210 10.34 -0.19 -4.15
C GLU A 210 8.89 -0.51 -3.74
N ARG A 211 7.92 -0.19 -4.61
CA ARG A 211 6.48 0.01 -4.30
C ARG A 211 5.57 -0.63 -5.35
N GLN A 212 5.28 -1.92 -5.33
CA GLN A 212 4.74 -2.56 -6.55
C GLN A 212 3.92 -3.82 -6.27
N ARG A 213 3.04 -4.23 -7.20
CA ARG A 213 2.40 -5.56 -7.24
C ARG A 213 2.93 -6.35 -8.42
N PHE A 214 3.05 -7.67 -8.33
CA PHE A 214 3.49 -8.46 -9.48
C PHE A 214 2.67 -9.70 -9.75
N LEU A 215 2.62 -10.03 -11.02
CA LEU A 215 2.03 -11.19 -11.62
C LEU A 215 3.16 -12.08 -12.13
N HIS A 216 3.16 -13.36 -11.76
CA HIS A 216 4.09 -14.35 -12.32
C HIS A 216 3.38 -15.11 -13.44
N ILE A 217 3.81 -14.94 -14.67
CA ILE A 217 3.22 -15.59 -15.84
C ILE A 217 4.11 -16.78 -16.20
N ARG A 218 3.49 -17.98 -16.26
CA ARG A 218 4.15 -19.24 -16.64
C ARG A 218 3.65 -19.73 -18.00
#